data_AF-A0A1Q1NFA4-F1
#
_entry.id   AF-A0A1Q1NFA4-F1
#
_cell.length_a   1.000
_cell.length_b   1.000
_cell.length_c   1.000
_cell.angle_alpha   90.00
_cell.angle_beta   90.00
_cell.angle_gamma   90.00
#
_symmetry.space_group_name_H-M   'P 1'
#
loop_
_entity.id
_entity.type
_entity.pdbx_description
1 polymer ?
#
loop_
_entity_poly.entity_id
_entity_poly.type
_entity_poly.pdbx_seq_one_letter_code
_entity_poly.pdbx_strand_id
1 'polypeptide(L)'
;MAERANLFFHNKVIDGTAIKRIISRFIDHFGMAYTSHILDQVKTLGFHQATATSISLGIDDLLTIPSKGWLVQDAEQQSLILEKHHHYGNVHAIEKLRQSIEIWYATSEYLRQEMNPNFRMTEPFNPVHIMSFSGARGNASQVHQLVGMRGLMSDPQGQMIDLPIQSNLREGLSLTEYIIS
;
A
#
# COMPACT_ATOMS: atom_id res chain seq x y z
N MET A 1 17.28 -47.25 -16.96
CA MET A 1 17.79 -45.86 -16.90
C MET A 1 16.54 -44.98 -16.94
N ALA A 2 16.03 -44.60 -15.77
CA ALA A 2 14.73 -43.92 -15.68
C ALA A 2 14.84 -42.54 -16.34
N GLU A 3 13.98 -42.28 -17.34
CA GLU A 3 13.75 -40.94 -17.88
C GLU A 3 13.54 -40.00 -16.69
N ARG A 4 14.42 -39.00 -16.54
CA ARG A 4 14.17 -37.87 -15.66
C ARG A 4 12.90 -37.22 -16.18
N ALA A 5 11.77 -37.49 -15.54
CA ALA A 5 10.56 -36.71 -15.72
C ALA A 5 10.98 -35.25 -15.69
N ASN A 6 10.66 -34.51 -16.76
CA ASN A 6 10.88 -33.06 -16.82
C ASN A 6 10.13 -32.44 -15.63
N LEU A 7 10.84 -32.29 -14.51
CA LEU A 7 10.32 -31.66 -13.31
C LEU A 7 9.95 -30.24 -13.72
N PHE A 8 8.64 -29.97 -13.76
CA PHE A 8 8.11 -28.64 -14.05
C PHE A 8 8.69 -27.66 -13.03
N PHE A 9 9.69 -26.88 -13.46
CA PHE A 9 10.37 -25.91 -12.62
C PHE A 9 9.81 -24.51 -12.87
N HIS A 10 9.30 -23.88 -11.81
CA HIS A 10 8.78 -22.52 -11.84
C HIS A 10 9.76 -21.56 -11.14
N ASN A 11 10.60 -20.88 -11.91
CA ASN A 11 11.56 -19.91 -11.40
C ASN A 11 10.97 -18.50 -11.24
N LYS A 12 9.95 -18.36 -10.39
CA LYS A 12 9.35 -17.05 -10.06
C LYS A 12 8.97 -17.01 -8.59
N VAL A 13 9.04 -15.81 -8.00
CA VAL A 13 8.46 -15.57 -6.67
C VAL A 13 6.96 -15.87 -6.74
N ILE A 14 6.49 -16.67 -5.77
CA ILE A 14 5.09 -17.07 -5.69
C ILE A 14 4.39 -16.12 -4.73
N ASP A 15 3.57 -15.23 -5.28
CA ASP A 15 2.65 -14.37 -4.54
C ASP A 15 1.28 -15.04 -4.35
N GLY A 16 0.39 -14.40 -3.60
CA GLY A 16 -0.97 -14.87 -3.35
C GLY A 16 -1.80 -15.08 -4.62
N THR A 17 -1.48 -14.39 -5.72
CA THR A 17 -2.15 -14.61 -7.01
C THR A 17 -1.56 -15.79 -7.77
N ALA A 18 -0.23 -15.94 -7.79
CA ALA A 18 0.44 -17.07 -8.42
C ALA A 18 0.08 -18.39 -7.74
N ILE A 19 -0.01 -18.44 -6.41
CA ILE A 19 -0.37 -19.67 -5.70
C ILE A 19 -1.79 -20.12 -6.06
N LYS A 20 -2.76 -19.20 -6.15
CA LYS A 20 -4.13 -19.51 -6.61
C LYS A 20 -4.12 -20.08 -8.02
N ARG A 21 -3.35 -19.49 -8.93
CA ARG A 21 -3.23 -19.98 -10.31
C ARG A 21 -2.59 -21.37 -10.38
N ILE A 22 -1.59 -21.66 -9.53
CA ILE A 22 -0.97 -22.99 -9.44
C ILE A 22 -2.01 -24.00 -8.94
N ILE A 23 -2.79 -23.66 -7.92
CA ILE A 23 -3.85 -24.51 -7.38
C ILE A 23 -4.90 -24.82 -8.45
N SER A 24 -5.37 -23.82 -9.18
CA SER A 24 -6.33 -24.04 -10.29
C SER A 24 -5.78 -25.02 -11.32
N ARG A 25 -4.50 -24.87 -11.74
CA ARG A 25 -3.87 -25.80 -12.68
C ARG A 25 -3.75 -27.22 -12.14
N PHE A 26 -3.50 -27.38 -10.84
CA PHE A 26 -3.47 -28.71 -10.22
C PHE A 26 -4.85 -29.35 -10.18
N ILE A 27 -5.89 -28.57 -9.89
CA ILE A 27 -7.28 -29.06 -9.94
C ILE A 27 -7.62 -29.52 -11.35
N ASP A 28 -7.26 -28.74 -12.37
CA ASP A 28 -7.56 -29.04 -13.77
C ASP A 28 -6.84 -30.31 -14.27
N HIS A 29 -5.60 -30.55 -13.82
CA HIS A 29 -4.77 -31.66 -14.33
C HIS A 29 -4.85 -32.95 -13.50
N PHE A 30 -4.99 -32.82 -12.17
CA PHE A 30 -4.92 -33.96 -11.23
C PHE A 30 -6.21 -34.17 -10.43
N GLY A 31 -7.19 -33.26 -10.52
CA GLY A 31 -8.43 -33.32 -9.76
C GLY A 31 -8.30 -32.86 -8.30
N MET A 32 -9.44 -32.74 -7.63
CA MET A 32 -9.52 -32.14 -6.28
C MET A 32 -8.83 -32.96 -5.19
N ALA A 33 -9.00 -34.29 -5.19
CA ALA A 33 -8.46 -35.15 -4.14
C ALA A 33 -6.93 -35.14 -4.09
N TYR A 34 -6.27 -35.28 -5.25
CA TYR A 34 -4.81 -35.24 -5.33
C TYR A 34 -4.26 -33.85 -5.03
N THR A 35 -4.93 -32.80 -5.50
CA THR A 35 -4.54 -31.41 -5.20
C THR A 35 -4.59 -31.12 -3.71
N SER A 36 -5.56 -31.66 -2.96
CA SER A 36 -5.65 -31.50 -1.51
C SER A 36 -4.40 -32.03 -0.79
N HIS A 37 -3.91 -33.21 -1.18
CA HIS A 37 -2.69 -33.77 -0.60
C HIS A 37 -1.45 -32.92 -0.89
N ILE A 38 -1.34 -32.34 -2.09
CA ILE A 38 -0.25 -31.42 -2.43
C ILE A 38 -0.37 -30.14 -1.59
N LEU A 39 -1.58 -29.60 -1.43
CA LEU A 39 -1.82 -28.39 -0.65
C LEU A 39 -1.38 -28.53 0.81
N ASP A 40 -1.58 -29.69 1.43
CA ASP A 40 -1.09 -29.94 2.79
C ASP A 40 0.44 -29.91 2.90
N GLN A 41 1.16 -30.37 1.86
CA GLN A 41 2.62 -30.28 1.82
C GLN A 41 3.08 -28.83 1.64
N VAL A 42 2.44 -28.08 0.74
CA VAL A 42 2.71 -26.65 0.52
C VAL A 42 2.45 -25.85 1.79
N LYS A 43 1.35 -26.13 2.50
CA LYS A 43 1.00 -25.52 3.78
C LYS A 43 2.09 -25.76 4.83
N THR A 44 2.51 -27.01 4.99
CA THR A 44 3.53 -27.39 5.99
C THR A 44 4.87 -26.72 5.69
N LEU A 45 5.31 -26.75 4.43
CA LEU A 45 6.52 -26.07 3.98
C LEU A 45 6.43 -24.55 4.21
N GLY A 46 5.29 -23.93 3.87
CA GLY A 46 5.06 -22.50 4.05
C GLY A 46 5.14 -22.07 5.51
N PHE A 47 4.49 -22.79 6.43
CA PHE A 47 4.58 -22.50 7.86
C PHE A 47 5.98 -22.70 8.43
N HIS A 48 6.66 -23.77 8.03
CA HIS A 48 8.04 -24.01 8.43
C HIS A 48 8.96 -22.88 7.95
N GLN A 49 8.85 -22.49 6.68
CA GLN A 49 9.68 -21.43 6.10
C GLN A 49 9.35 -20.07 6.72
N ALA A 50 8.08 -19.74 6.96
CA ALA A 50 7.69 -18.48 7.62
C ALA A 50 8.24 -18.38 9.05
N THR A 51 8.33 -19.51 9.76
CA THR A 51 8.94 -19.56 11.09
C THR A 51 10.45 -19.41 11.00
N ALA A 52 11.09 -20.13 10.07
CA ALA A 52 12.54 -20.08 9.88
C ALA A 52 13.03 -18.70 9.42
N THR A 53 12.27 -17.98 8.59
CA THR A 53 12.62 -16.61 8.16
C THR A 53 12.46 -15.59 9.27
N SER A 54 11.69 -15.89 10.33
CA SER A 54 11.56 -15.06 11.53
C SER A 54 11.27 -13.58 11.23
N ILE A 55 10.35 -13.32 10.29
CA ILE A 55 9.97 -11.97 9.90
C ILE A 55 9.19 -11.32 11.07
N SER A 56 9.71 -10.21 11.57
CA SER A 56 9.06 -9.37 12.58
C SER A 56 8.74 -8.00 12.00
N LEU A 57 7.92 -7.21 12.70
CA LEU A 57 7.61 -5.83 12.33
C LEU A 57 8.01 -4.91 13.47
N GLY A 58 8.93 -3.99 13.20
CA GLY A 58 9.32 -2.88 14.06
C GLY A 58 8.83 -1.53 13.55
N ILE A 59 8.95 -0.51 14.39
CA ILE A 59 8.66 0.88 13.98
C ILE A 59 9.63 1.36 12.88
N ASP A 60 10.87 0.86 12.90
CA ASP A 60 11.90 1.25 11.94
C ASP A 60 11.61 0.75 10.53
N ASP A 61 10.90 -0.38 10.40
CA ASP A 61 10.49 -0.94 9.10
C ASP A 61 9.47 -0.06 8.36
N LEU A 62 8.81 0.88 9.04
CA LEU A 62 7.82 1.78 8.46
C LEU A 62 8.48 2.93 7.67
N LEU A 63 9.29 2.62 6.66
CA LEU A 63 10.08 3.60 5.93
C LEU A 63 9.21 4.68 5.25
N THR A 64 9.36 5.92 5.69
CA THR A 64 8.75 7.09 5.05
C THR A 64 9.37 7.35 3.69
N ILE A 65 8.54 7.77 2.73
CA ILE A 65 8.99 8.04 1.36
C ILE A 65 9.77 9.37 1.36
N PRO A 66 11.02 9.41 0.85
CA PRO A 66 11.81 10.66 0.83
C PRO A 66 11.13 11.81 0.10
N SER A 67 10.27 11.51 -0.87
CA SER A 67 9.53 12.52 -1.63
C SER A 67 8.41 13.20 -0.86
N LYS A 68 7.95 12.63 0.27
CA LYS A 68 6.83 13.16 1.05
C LYS A 68 6.99 14.63 1.42
N GLY A 69 8.15 15.00 1.96
CA GLY A 69 8.36 16.36 2.48
C GLY A 69 8.15 17.44 1.41
N TRP A 70 8.77 17.27 0.23
CA TRP A 70 8.65 18.27 -0.83
C TRP A 70 7.27 18.25 -1.50
N LEU A 71 6.63 17.08 -1.63
CA LEU A 71 5.29 16.95 -2.22
C LEU A 71 4.21 17.63 -1.36
N VAL A 72 4.29 17.44 -0.04
CA VAL A 72 3.39 18.11 0.89
C VAL A 72 3.62 19.62 0.84
N GLN A 73 4.88 20.06 0.82
CA GLN A 73 5.22 21.48 0.72
C GLN A 73 4.73 22.12 -0.59
N ASP A 74 4.84 21.41 -1.72
CA ASP A 74 4.31 21.87 -3.02
C ASP A 74 2.78 22.02 -2.97
N ALA A 75 2.08 21.03 -2.43
CA ALA A 75 0.63 21.09 -2.23
C ALA A 75 0.20 22.28 -1.35
N GLU A 76 0.91 22.53 -0.25
CA GLU A 76 0.66 23.68 0.64
C GLU A 76 0.85 25.02 -0.09
N GLN A 77 1.90 25.14 -0.92
CA GLN A 77 2.14 26.34 -1.72
C GLN A 77 1.02 26.58 -2.73
N GLN A 78 0.54 25.52 -3.39
CA GLN A 78 -0.59 25.61 -4.31
C GLN A 78 -1.88 26.02 -3.57
N SER A 79 -2.15 25.44 -2.39
CA SER A 79 -3.29 25.83 -1.56
C SER A 79 -3.22 27.31 -1.13
N LEU A 80 -2.03 27.83 -0.79
CA LEU A 80 -1.84 29.24 -0.44
C LEU A 80 -2.10 30.17 -1.64
N ILE A 81 -1.69 29.76 -2.84
CA ILE A 81 -1.97 30.52 -4.07
C ILE A 81 -3.47 30.58 -4.33
N LEU A 82 -4.17 29.45 -4.21
CA LEU A 82 -5.63 29.37 -4.32
C LEU A 82 -6.35 30.26 -3.32
N GLU A 83 -5.88 30.30 -2.08
CA GLU A 83 -6.42 31.17 -1.04
C GLU A 83 -6.29 32.65 -1.42
N LYS A 84 -5.15 33.07 -1.96
CA LYS A 84 -4.96 34.44 -2.47
C LYS A 84 -5.91 34.76 -3.63
N HIS A 85 -6.07 33.84 -4.59
CA HIS A 85 -6.99 34.05 -5.70
C HIS A 85 -8.45 34.18 -5.23
N HIS A 86 -8.85 33.41 -4.22
CA HIS A 86 -10.15 33.54 -3.60
C HIS A 86 -10.30 34.90 -2.89
N HIS A 87 -9.29 35.33 -2.13
CA HIS A 87 -9.29 36.63 -1.45
C HIS A 87 -9.39 37.82 -2.43
N TYR A 88 -8.82 37.70 -3.62
CA TYR A 88 -8.93 38.71 -4.69
C TYR A 88 -10.25 38.65 -5.47
N GLY A 89 -11.15 37.71 -5.15
CA GLY A 89 -12.42 37.53 -5.84
C GLY A 89 -12.31 36.85 -7.22
N ASN A 90 -11.15 36.27 -7.54
CA ASN A 90 -10.92 35.61 -8.83
C ASN A 90 -11.50 34.18 -8.88
N VAL A 91 -11.70 33.55 -7.72
CA VAL A 91 -12.17 32.16 -7.61
C VAL A 91 -13.31 32.06 -6.62
N HIS A 92 -14.38 31.36 -7.00
CA HIS A 92 -15.53 31.14 -6.14
C HIS A 92 -15.23 30.09 -5.05
N ALA A 93 -15.94 30.15 -3.91
CA ALA A 93 -15.68 29.25 -2.77
C ALA A 93 -15.80 27.75 -3.13
N ILE A 94 -16.80 27.39 -3.95
CA ILE A 94 -16.99 26.01 -4.43
C ILE A 94 -15.83 25.55 -5.30
N GLU A 95 -15.32 26.44 -6.15
CA GLU A 95 -14.21 26.13 -7.05
C GLU A 95 -12.89 25.99 -6.29
N LYS A 96 -12.65 26.85 -5.29
CA LYS A 96 -11.53 26.71 -4.35
C LYS A 96 -11.56 25.34 -3.67
N LEU A 97 -12.70 24.94 -3.10
CA LEU A 97 -12.85 23.65 -2.42
C LEU A 97 -12.53 22.49 -3.36
N ARG A 98 -13.10 22.50 -4.57
CA ARG A 98 -12.86 21.45 -5.57
C ARG A 98 -11.37 21.35 -5.94
N GLN A 99 -10.71 22.48 -6.19
CA GLN A 99 -9.29 22.53 -6.54
C GLN A 99 -8.41 22.07 -5.38
N SER A 100 -8.73 22.45 -4.15
CA SER A 100 -8.02 21.99 -2.94
C SER A 100 -8.09 20.46 -2.81
N ILE A 101 -9.30 19.89 -2.95
CA ILE A 101 -9.51 18.43 -2.92
C ILE A 101 -8.68 17.74 -4.00
N GLU A 102 -8.67 18.29 -5.22
CA GLU A 102 -7.94 17.72 -6.35
C GLU A 102 -6.42 17.69 -6.11
N ILE A 103 -5.85 18.79 -5.60
CA ILE A 103 -4.43 18.89 -5.27
C ILE A 103 -4.05 17.84 -4.22
N TRP A 104 -4.78 17.79 -3.11
CA TRP A 104 -4.47 16.86 -2.02
C TRP A 104 -4.70 15.40 -2.39
N TYR A 105 -5.73 15.12 -3.19
CA TYR A 105 -5.97 13.78 -3.73
C TYR A 105 -4.83 13.35 -4.66
N ALA A 106 -4.41 14.22 -5.59
CA ALA A 106 -3.32 13.93 -6.51
C ALA A 106 -2.00 13.68 -5.78
N THR A 107 -1.67 14.51 -4.79
CA THR A 107 -0.47 14.35 -3.95
C THR A 107 -0.48 13.02 -3.18
N SER A 108 -1.60 12.69 -2.54
CA SER A 108 -1.75 11.43 -1.81
C SER A 108 -1.65 10.22 -2.73
N GLU A 109 -2.26 10.27 -3.91
CA GLU A 109 -2.22 9.18 -4.89
C GLU A 109 -0.82 9.01 -5.48
N TYR A 110 -0.09 10.09 -5.75
CA TYR A 110 1.29 10.05 -6.18
C TYR A 110 2.20 9.38 -5.12
N LEU A 111 2.06 9.78 -3.86
CA LEU A 111 2.76 9.13 -2.74
C LEU A 111 2.46 7.64 -2.64
N ARG A 112 1.19 7.25 -2.83
CA ARG A 112 0.78 5.84 -2.83
C ARG A 112 1.46 5.04 -3.95
N GLN A 113 1.61 5.64 -5.13
CA GLN A 113 2.25 5.00 -6.29
C GLN A 113 3.77 4.88 -6.13
N GLU A 114 4.42 5.89 -5.57
CA GLU A 114 5.88 5.93 -5.33
C GLU A 114 6.35 4.95 -4.23
N MET A 115 5.43 4.48 -3.38
CA MET A 115 5.76 3.58 -2.28
C MET A 115 6.41 2.27 -2.72
N ASN A 116 5.80 1.57 -3.68
CA ASN A 116 6.28 0.28 -4.17
C ASN A 116 7.68 0.38 -4.81
N PRO A 117 7.94 1.30 -5.77
CA PRO A 117 9.28 1.46 -6.31
C PRO A 117 10.30 1.87 -5.24
N ASN A 118 9.91 2.70 -4.26
CA ASN A 118 10.79 3.05 -3.14
C ASN A 118 11.22 1.80 -2.35
N PHE A 119 10.29 0.96 -1.89
CA PHE A 119 10.63 -0.29 -1.19
C PHE A 119 11.50 -1.23 -2.04
N ARG A 120 11.24 -1.33 -3.35
CA ARG A 120 12.05 -2.17 -4.25
C ARG A 120 13.47 -1.66 -4.44
N MET A 121 13.69 -0.36 -4.30
CA MET A 121 15.00 0.25 -4.51
C MET A 121 15.82 0.31 -3.22
N THR A 122 15.18 0.58 -2.08
CA THR A 122 15.86 0.74 -0.78
C THR A 122 16.00 -0.60 -0.06
N GLU A 123 14.88 -1.28 0.21
CA GLU A 123 14.85 -2.50 1.03
C GLU A 123 13.80 -3.51 0.52
N PRO A 124 14.15 -4.33 -0.50
CA PRO A 124 13.23 -5.31 -1.07
C PRO A 124 12.70 -6.33 -0.07
N PHE A 125 13.49 -6.61 0.97
CA PHE A 125 13.18 -7.58 2.03
C PHE A 125 12.52 -6.95 3.26
N ASN A 126 12.09 -5.70 3.18
CA ASN A 126 11.38 -5.05 4.26
C ASN A 126 10.09 -5.86 4.61
N PRO A 127 9.84 -6.15 5.90
CA PRO A 127 8.67 -6.93 6.34
C PRO A 127 7.34 -6.40 5.83
N VAL A 128 7.14 -5.08 5.86
CA VAL A 128 5.92 -4.40 5.40
C VAL A 128 5.71 -4.62 3.90
N HIS A 129 6.81 -4.52 3.13
CA HIS A 129 6.81 -4.76 1.69
C HIS A 129 6.50 -6.23 1.38
N ILE A 130 7.19 -7.17 2.04
CA ILE A 130 6.96 -8.61 1.85
C ILE A 130 5.50 -8.94 2.15
N MET A 131 4.95 -8.54 3.28
CA MET A 131 3.60 -8.92 3.69
C MET A 131 2.52 -8.36 2.75
N SER A 132 2.62 -7.07 2.43
CA SER A 132 1.58 -6.35 1.70
C SER A 132 1.58 -6.65 0.20
N PHE A 133 2.77 -6.78 -0.40
CA PHE A 133 2.89 -7.01 -1.85
C PHE A 133 2.92 -8.49 -2.23
N SER A 134 3.23 -9.40 -1.30
CA SER A 134 3.01 -10.84 -1.54
C SER A 134 1.53 -11.25 -1.45
N GLY A 135 0.66 -10.36 -0.93
CA GLY A 135 -0.73 -10.67 -0.66
C GLY A 135 -0.95 -11.55 0.57
N ALA A 136 0.06 -11.66 1.46
CA ALA A 136 -0.06 -12.39 2.72
C ALA A 136 -0.88 -11.61 3.74
N ARG A 137 -0.60 -10.32 3.94
CA ARG A 137 -1.32 -9.44 4.86
C ARG A 137 -1.04 -7.98 4.55
N GLY A 138 -2.07 -7.16 4.63
CA GLY A 138 -1.94 -5.73 4.31
C GLY A 138 -2.25 -5.46 2.84
N ASN A 139 -2.75 -4.27 2.56
CA ASN A 139 -2.87 -3.76 1.20
C ASN A 139 -2.07 -2.47 1.04
N ALA A 140 -1.81 -2.04 -0.19
CA ALA A 140 -1.03 -0.83 -0.46
C ALA A 140 -1.61 0.42 0.21
N SER A 141 -2.95 0.53 0.32
CA SER A 141 -3.60 1.66 1.00
C SER A 141 -3.37 1.66 2.52
N GLN A 142 -3.31 0.49 3.15
CA GLN A 142 -2.99 0.36 4.57
C GLN A 142 -1.52 0.71 4.84
N VAL A 143 -0.60 0.30 3.95
CA VAL A 143 0.80 0.74 4.05
C VAL A 143 0.91 2.25 3.84
N HIS A 144 0.13 2.82 2.91
CA HIS A 144 0.03 4.27 2.71
C HIS A 144 -0.37 5.03 3.97
N GLN A 145 -1.29 4.50 4.76
CA GLN A 145 -1.65 5.12 6.05
C GLN A 145 -0.53 5.02 7.10
N LEU A 146 0.36 4.03 7.01
CA LEU A 146 1.48 3.86 7.93
C LEU A 146 2.65 4.80 7.63
N VAL A 147 3.02 4.94 6.34
CA VAL A 147 4.27 5.62 5.94
C VAL A 147 4.09 6.81 5.00
N GLY A 148 2.93 6.94 4.37
CA GLY A 148 2.61 8.02 3.42
C GLY A 148 2.01 9.23 4.12
N MET A 149 0.90 9.71 3.57
CA MET A 149 -0.01 10.66 4.21
C MET A 149 -1.38 9.99 4.33
N ARG A 150 -2.15 10.30 5.37
CA ARG A 150 -3.48 9.71 5.52
C ARG A 150 -4.50 10.30 4.52
N GLY A 151 -4.30 11.55 4.11
CA GLY A 151 -5.06 12.19 3.04
C GLY A 151 -6.34 12.86 3.53
N LEU A 152 -7.29 13.02 2.61
CA LEU A 152 -8.57 13.69 2.88
C LEU A 152 -9.56 12.73 3.56
N MET A 153 -10.41 13.29 4.41
CA MET A 153 -11.51 12.58 5.07
C MET A 153 -12.86 13.17 4.68
N SER A 154 -13.90 12.35 4.82
CA SER A 154 -15.28 12.78 4.66
C SER A 154 -15.93 12.99 6.02
N ASP A 155 -16.81 13.98 6.11
CA ASP A 155 -17.66 14.18 7.26
C ASP A 155 -18.74 13.07 7.36
N PRO A 156 -19.51 13.01 8.46
CA PRO A 156 -20.60 12.03 8.60
C PRO A 156 -21.72 12.15 7.55
N GLN A 157 -21.78 13.25 6.80
CA GLN A 157 -22.73 13.48 5.71
C GLN A 157 -22.16 13.09 4.34
N GLY A 158 -20.89 12.65 4.28
CA GLY A 158 -20.19 12.28 3.05
C GLY A 158 -19.54 13.45 2.31
N GLN A 159 -19.52 14.66 2.87
CA GLN A 159 -18.83 15.81 2.30
C GLN A 159 -17.34 15.76 2.63
N MET A 160 -16.50 16.02 1.63
CA MET A 160 -15.04 16.05 1.82
C MET A 160 -14.63 17.26 2.64
N ILE A 161 -13.80 17.03 3.64
CA ILE A 161 -13.27 18.07 4.53
C ILE A 161 -12.05 18.71 3.85
N ASP A 162 -12.01 20.04 3.78
CA ASP A 162 -10.92 20.83 3.16
C ASP A 162 -9.61 20.84 3.97
N LEU A 163 -9.51 19.98 5.00
CA LEU A 163 -8.33 19.85 5.85
C LEU A 163 -7.74 18.44 5.71
N PRO A 164 -6.66 18.28 4.93
CA PRO A 164 -6.01 16.97 4.76
C PRO A 164 -5.25 16.58 6.03
N ILE A 165 -5.18 15.27 6.27
CA ILE A 165 -4.31 14.68 7.27
C ILE A 165 -2.96 14.38 6.61
N GLN A 166 -1.98 15.25 6.88
CA GLN A 166 -0.63 15.14 6.31
C GLN A 166 0.21 14.09 7.04
N SER A 167 -0.06 13.93 8.34
CA SER A 167 0.64 12.98 9.20
C SER A 167 0.27 11.53 8.87
N ASN A 168 1.14 10.59 9.24
CA ASN A 168 0.88 9.15 9.16
C ASN A 168 0.89 8.50 10.55
N LEU A 169 0.52 7.22 10.60
CA LEU A 169 0.47 6.48 11.87
C LEU A 169 1.85 6.26 12.51
N ARG A 170 2.94 6.32 11.73
CA ARG A 170 4.31 6.29 12.28
C ARG A 170 4.66 7.59 13.00
N GLU A 171 4.34 8.72 12.38
CA GLU A 171 4.62 10.08 12.90
C GLU A 171 3.70 10.43 14.08
N GLY A 172 2.50 9.87 14.10
CA GLY A 172 1.44 10.20 15.05
C GLY A 172 0.51 11.28 14.50
N LEU A 173 -0.74 11.25 14.94
CA LEU A 173 -1.75 12.22 14.52
C LEU A 173 -1.88 13.31 15.58
N SER A 174 -2.00 14.56 15.15
CA SER A 174 -2.43 15.64 16.03
C SER A 174 -3.86 15.41 16.54
N LEU A 175 -4.24 16.11 17.60
CA LEU A 175 -5.59 16.01 18.15
C LEU A 175 -6.67 16.30 17.10
N THR A 176 -6.45 17.32 16.26
CA THR A 176 -7.37 17.70 15.19
C THR A 176 -7.46 16.63 14.12
N GLU A 177 -6.32 16.12 13.64
CA GLU A 177 -6.30 15.04 12.64
C GLU A 177 -6.94 13.75 13.17
N TYR A 178 -6.78 13.46 14.47
CA TYR A 178 -7.40 12.30 15.10
C TYR A 178 -8.93 12.41 15.20
N ILE A 179 -9.47 13.61 15.48
CA ILE A 179 -10.92 13.83 15.56
C ILE A 179 -11.58 13.78 14.18
N ILE A 180 -10.88 14.20 13.13
CA ILE A 180 -11.35 14.19 11.74
C ILE A 180 -11.34 12.78 11.13
N SER A 181 -10.48 11.92 11.65
CA SER A 181 -10.28 10.54 11.19
C SER A 181 -11.42 9.59 11.58
#